data_AF-A0A843LME6-F1
#
_entry.id   AF-A0A843LME6-F1
#
_cell.length_a   1.000
_cell.length_b   1.000
_cell.length_c   1.000
_cell.angle_alpha   90.00
_cell.angle_beta   90.00
_cell.angle_gamma   90.00
#
_symmetry.space_group_name_H-M   'P 1'
#
loop_
_entity.id
_entity.type
_entity.pdbx_description
1 polymer ?
#
loop_
_entity_poly.entity_id
_entity_poly.type
_entity_poly.pdbx_seq_one_letter_code
_entity_poly.pdbx_strand_id
1 'polypeptide(L)'
;MKGLMAVLLLGLIGGMAGITTADIPDLVGNWTGPYVEYKSGQGFSEVESGLFFLNITEQKDRIIIGYSSFKKRDGTEVTRELAGVISADGTELSLAEQNNGYSNGKIISPDEFELTYLSDNDPISVAIDKFYRITEN
;
A
#
# COMPACT_ATOMS: atom_id res chain seq x y z
N MET A 1 20.86 -65.29 20.14
CA MET A 1 21.19 -63.85 20.21
C MET A 1 20.56 -63.22 18.98
N LYS A 2 19.43 -62.51 19.12
CA LYS A 2 19.41 -61.03 19.28
C LYS A 2 20.21 -60.42 18.14
N GLY A 3 19.60 -60.00 17.04
CA GLY A 3 18.68 -58.87 16.97
C GLY A 3 19.38 -57.75 16.20
N LEU A 4 18.59 -56.89 15.55
CA LEU A 4 19.01 -55.64 14.89
C LEU A 4 19.90 -55.75 13.64
N MET A 5 19.27 -55.80 12.47
CA MET A 5 19.70 -54.99 11.31
C MET A 5 18.43 -54.46 10.62
N ALA A 6 17.69 -53.66 11.36
CA ALA A 6 16.51 -52.95 10.88
C ALA A 6 16.64 -51.49 11.32
N VAL A 7 17.58 -50.73 10.77
CA VAL A 7 17.66 -49.29 11.02
C VAL A 7 18.22 -48.57 9.79
N LEU A 8 17.52 -47.51 9.39
CA LEU A 8 17.91 -46.41 8.48
C LEU A 8 17.75 -46.63 6.96
N LEU A 9 16.50 -46.54 6.50
CA LEU A 9 16.16 -46.00 5.17
C LEU A 9 14.87 -45.16 5.20
N LEU A 10 14.57 -44.54 6.34
CA LEU A 10 13.45 -43.60 6.53
C LEU A 10 14.04 -42.24 6.92
N GLY A 11 14.51 -41.48 5.94
CA GLY A 11 15.12 -40.20 6.23
C GLY A 11 15.51 -39.44 4.98
N LEU A 12 14.51 -38.97 4.22
CA LEU A 12 14.44 -37.67 3.55
C LEU A 12 13.30 -37.71 2.54
N ILE A 13 12.06 -37.54 3.00
CA ILE A 13 11.12 -36.77 2.20
C ILE A 13 11.25 -35.37 2.77
N GLY A 14 12.28 -34.65 2.29
CA GLY A 14 12.39 -33.22 2.53
C GLY A 14 11.10 -32.61 2.01
N GLY A 15 10.25 -32.15 2.93
CA GLY A 15 9.13 -31.30 2.57
C GLY A 15 9.71 -30.09 1.87
N MET A 16 9.69 -30.09 0.54
CA MET A 16 9.65 -28.85 -0.20
C MET A 16 8.34 -28.22 0.22
N ALA A 17 8.36 -27.43 1.30
CA ALA A 17 7.42 -26.35 1.44
C ALA A 17 7.63 -25.54 0.16
N GLY A 18 6.77 -25.78 -0.83
CA GLY A 18 6.75 -24.95 -2.02
C GLY A 18 6.67 -23.53 -1.50
N ILE A 19 7.60 -22.68 -1.94
CA ILE A 19 7.44 -21.25 -1.74
C ILE A 19 6.18 -20.93 -2.52
N THR A 20 5.03 -20.89 -1.84
CA THR A 20 3.80 -20.40 -2.42
C THR A 20 4.12 -18.95 -2.76
N THR A 21 4.15 -18.63 -4.04
CA THR A 21 4.21 -17.24 -4.48
C THR A 21 3.05 -16.54 -3.79
N ALA A 22 3.33 -15.52 -2.98
CA ALA A 22 2.27 -14.75 -2.36
C ALA A 22 1.38 -14.18 -3.47
N ASP A 23 0.07 -14.29 -3.30
CA ASP A 23 -0.88 -13.70 -4.24
C ASP A 23 -0.72 -12.18 -4.17
N ILE A 24 -0.16 -11.59 -5.23
CA ILE A 24 -0.01 -10.14 -5.35
C ILE A 24 -1.40 -9.57 -5.68
N PRO A 25 -1.97 -8.70 -4.83
CA PRO A 25 -3.30 -8.14 -5.07
C PRO A 25 -3.28 -7.20 -6.28
N ASP A 26 -4.36 -7.19 -7.05
CA ASP A 26 -4.58 -6.20 -8.11
C ASP A 26 -5.14 -4.91 -7.50
N LEU A 27 -4.31 -3.87 -7.48
CA LEU A 27 -4.65 -2.58 -6.89
C LEU A 27 -5.06 -1.55 -7.95
N VAL A 28 -5.09 -1.89 -9.24
CA VAL A 28 -5.52 -0.96 -10.31
C VAL A 28 -6.95 -0.51 -10.04
N GLY A 29 -7.18 0.80 -10.00
CA GLY A 29 -8.48 1.37 -9.68
C GLY A 29 -8.41 2.74 -9.02
N ASN A 30 -9.58 3.25 -8.69
CA ASN A 30 -9.75 4.53 -8.02
C ASN A 30 -10.08 4.29 -6.54
N TRP A 31 -9.48 5.10 -5.68
CA TRP A 31 -9.50 4.93 -4.24
C TRP A 31 -9.75 6.26 -3.56
N THR A 32 -10.52 6.26 -2.48
CA THR A 32 -10.73 7.44 -1.64
C THR A 32 -11.05 7.01 -0.22
N GLY A 33 -10.86 7.91 0.72
CA GLY A 33 -11.29 7.72 2.09
C GLY A 33 -10.82 8.85 2.99
N PRO A 34 -11.03 8.71 4.30
CA PRO A 34 -10.70 9.73 5.27
C PRO A 34 -9.20 9.76 5.55
N TYR A 35 -8.74 10.89 6.06
CA TYR A 35 -7.38 11.02 6.59
C TYR A 35 -7.30 11.97 7.79
N VAL A 36 -6.24 11.77 8.57
CA VAL A 36 -5.82 12.68 9.64
C VAL A 36 -4.41 13.16 9.32
N GLU A 37 -4.23 14.47 9.17
CA GLU A 37 -2.95 15.11 8.85
C GLU A 37 -2.48 16.00 10.01
N TYR A 38 -1.17 16.05 10.23
CA TYR A 38 -0.50 17.15 10.91
C TYR A 38 0.42 17.88 9.94
N LYS A 39 0.33 19.21 9.93
CA LYS A 39 1.22 20.07 9.14
C LYS A 39 1.83 21.16 9.99
N SER A 40 3.15 21.31 9.92
CA SER A 40 3.87 22.33 10.70
C SER A 40 3.34 23.74 10.39
N GLY A 41 3.11 24.52 11.45
CA GLY A 41 2.50 25.85 11.36
C GLY A 41 0.98 25.89 11.11
N GLN A 42 0.34 24.75 10.80
CA GLN A 42 -1.13 24.68 10.59
C GLN A 42 -1.84 23.80 11.65
N GLY A 43 -1.15 22.81 12.23
CA GLY A 43 -1.70 21.91 13.25
C GLY A 43 -2.34 20.66 12.65
N PHE A 44 -3.25 20.05 13.40
CA PHE A 44 -3.99 18.87 12.99
C PHE A 44 -5.23 19.23 12.16
N SER A 45 -5.52 18.43 11.14
CA SER A 45 -6.75 18.47 10.38
C SER A 45 -7.25 17.06 10.09
N GLU A 46 -8.57 16.89 10.14
CA GLU A 46 -9.24 15.65 9.78
C GLU A 46 -10.19 15.92 8.62
N VAL A 47 -10.17 15.02 7.64
CA VAL A 47 -10.96 15.15 6.43
C VAL A 47 -11.69 13.85 6.18
N GLU A 48 -12.99 13.98 5.96
CA GLU A 48 -13.87 12.88 5.57
C GLU A 48 -13.60 12.42 4.13
N SER A 49 -14.11 11.24 3.78
CA SER A 49 -13.99 10.66 2.44
C SER A 49 -14.48 11.58 1.31
N GLY A 50 -13.91 11.45 0.11
CA GLY A 50 -14.36 12.12 -1.11
C GLY A 50 -13.68 13.44 -1.47
N LEU A 51 -12.63 13.83 -0.75
CA LEU A 51 -11.84 15.05 -1.03
C LEU A 51 -10.41 14.77 -1.52
N PHE A 52 -9.89 13.59 -1.20
CA PHE A 52 -8.60 13.10 -1.66
C PHE A 52 -8.79 11.75 -2.37
N PHE A 53 -8.15 11.61 -3.52
CA PHE A 53 -8.26 10.43 -4.36
C PHE A 53 -6.86 9.90 -4.68
N LEU A 54 -6.75 8.58 -4.71
CA LEU A 54 -5.60 7.86 -5.20
C LEU A 54 -6.05 7.01 -6.40
N ASN A 55 -5.38 7.17 -7.53
CA ASN A 55 -5.73 6.52 -8.78
C ASN A 55 -4.53 5.67 -9.20
N ILE A 56 -4.65 4.36 -9.11
CA ILE A 56 -3.64 3.41 -9.57
C ILE A 56 -4.01 3.04 -10.99
N THR A 57 -3.23 3.51 -11.97
CA THR A 57 -3.58 3.43 -13.39
C THR A 57 -2.99 2.22 -14.08
N GLU A 58 -1.84 1.74 -13.60
CA GLU A 58 -1.19 0.55 -14.12
C GLU A 58 -0.46 -0.18 -13.00
N GLN A 59 -0.51 -1.50 -13.08
CA GLN A 59 0.23 -2.40 -12.21
C GLN A 59 0.92 -3.45 -13.08
N LYS A 60 2.22 -3.63 -12.84
CA LYS A 60 3.03 -4.69 -13.44
C LYS A 60 3.69 -5.48 -12.32
N ASP A 61 3.15 -6.68 -12.07
CA ASP A 61 3.53 -7.50 -10.92
C ASP A 61 3.42 -6.65 -9.63
N ARG A 62 4.53 -6.42 -8.94
CA ARG A 62 4.59 -5.66 -7.70
C ARG A 62 4.82 -4.17 -7.88
N ILE A 63 4.95 -3.67 -9.10
CA ILE A 63 5.19 -2.24 -9.37
C ILE A 63 3.88 -1.60 -9.79
N ILE A 64 3.53 -0.48 -9.16
CA ILE A 64 2.36 0.32 -9.52
C ILE A 64 2.76 1.72 -9.95
N ILE A 65 1.96 2.31 -10.84
CA ILE A 65 2.04 3.72 -11.22
C ILE A 65 0.65 4.35 -11.14
N GLY A 66 0.62 5.65 -10.87
CA GLY A 66 -0.64 6.35 -10.73
C GLY A 66 -0.47 7.81 -10.37
N TYR A 67 -1.51 8.37 -9.77
CA TYR A 67 -1.48 9.73 -9.24
C TYR A 67 -2.47 9.89 -8.08
N SER A 68 -2.18 10.84 -7.20
CA SER A 68 -3.16 11.38 -6.26
C SER A 68 -3.77 12.67 -6.78
N SER A 69 -5.01 12.93 -6.39
CA SER A 69 -5.72 14.16 -6.76
C SER A 69 -6.58 14.69 -5.64
N PHE A 70 -6.62 16.01 -5.50
CA PHE A 70 -7.46 16.70 -4.53
C PHE A 70 -7.88 18.07 -5.05
N LYS A 71 -8.94 18.62 -4.45
CA LYS A 71 -9.46 19.95 -4.80
C LYS A 71 -9.05 20.97 -3.76
N LYS A 72 -8.45 22.08 -4.20
CA LYS A 72 -8.19 23.25 -3.35
C LYS A 72 -9.51 23.95 -3.00
N ARG A 73 -9.48 24.82 -1.98
CA ARG A 73 -10.63 25.64 -1.56
C ARG A 73 -11.21 26.52 -2.67
N ASP A 74 -10.39 26.95 -3.61
CA ASP A 74 -10.80 27.76 -4.78
C ASP A 74 -11.40 26.91 -5.92
N GLY A 75 -11.50 25.60 -5.74
CA GLY A 75 -12.01 24.67 -6.74
C GLY A 75 -10.96 24.16 -7.72
N THR A 76 -9.71 24.62 -7.65
CA THR A 76 -8.63 24.13 -8.51
C THR A 76 -8.32 22.67 -8.19
N GLU A 77 -8.30 21.83 -9.21
CA GLU A 77 -7.84 20.45 -9.10
C GLU A 77 -6.32 20.39 -9.12
N VAL A 78 -5.76 19.57 -8.22
CA VAL A 78 -4.32 19.34 -8.13
C VAL A 78 -4.09 17.86 -8.31
N THR A 79 -3.12 17.52 -9.15
CA THR A 79 -2.67 16.14 -9.37
C THR A 79 -1.19 16.01 -8.97
N ARG A 80 -0.82 14.84 -8.46
CA ARG A 80 0.54 14.47 -8.09
C ARG A 80 0.84 13.07 -8.60
N GLU A 81 1.85 12.95 -9.46
CA GLU A 81 2.31 11.64 -9.92
C GLU A 81 2.85 10.81 -8.75
N LEU A 82 2.69 9.49 -8.84
CA LEU A 82 3.29 8.55 -7.90
C LEU A 82 3.68 7.25 -8.58
N ALA A 83 4.63 6.57 -7.95
CA ALA A 83 5.01 5.20 -8.27
C ALA A 83 5.21 4.44 -6.97
N GLY A 84 4.93 3.14 -6.98
CA GLY A 84 4.97 2.33 -5.78
C GLY A 84 5.38 0.90 -5.98
N VAL A 85 5.62 0.22 -4.87
CA VAL A 85 5.95 -1.20 -4.82
C VAL A 85 5.12 -1.91 -3.76
N ILE A 86 4.57 -3.06 -4.13
CA ILE A 86 3.94 -4.02 -3.24
C ILE A 86 5.05 -4.91 -2.65
N SER A 87 5.00 -5.20 -1.35
CA SER A 87 5.94 -6.11 -0.70
C SER A 87 5.93 -7.51 -1.33
N ALA A 88 6.99 -8.28 -1.08
CA ALA A 88 7.12 -9.62 -1.64
C ALA A 88 6.04 -10.61 -1.16
N ASP A 89 5.43 -10.34 0.00
CA ASP A 89 4.33 -11.12 0.56
C ASP A 89 2.94 -10.56 0.21
N GLY A 90 2.85 -9.48 -0.57
CA GLY A 90 1.58 -8.90 -1.00
C GLY A 90 0.83 -8.12 0.09
N THR A 91 1.45 -7.85 1.25
CA THR A 91 0.76 -7.28 2.42
C THR A 91 1.04 -5.80 2.70
N GLU A 92 2.08 -5.23 2.10
CA GLU A 92 2.49 -3.84 2.32
C GLU A 92 2.65 -3.08 1.00
N LEU A 93 2.49 -1.76 1.08
CA LEU A 93 2.64 -0.83 -0.04
C LEU A 93 3.59 0.31 0.35
N SER A 94 4.54 0.62 -0.53
CA SER A 94 5.42 1.78 -0.42
C SER A 94 5.32 2.63 -1.67
N LEU A 95 5.07 3.93 -1.52
CA LEU A 95 4.87 4.91 -2.60
C LEU A 95 5.92 6.02 -2.51
N ALA A 96 6.44 6.41 -3.66
CA ALA A 96 7.09 7.70 -3.88
C ALA A 96 6.10 8.62 -4.59
N GLU A 97 5.91 9.82 -4.05
CA GLU A 97 4.95 10.80 -4.53
C GLU A 97 5.65 12.10 -4.98
N GLN A 98 5.10 12.73 -6.01
CA GLN A 98 5.66 13.93 -6.60
C GLN A 98 5.74 15.07 -5.56
N ASN A 99 6.87 15.79 -5.59
CA ASN A 99 7.28 16.79 -4.60
C ASN A 99 7.59 16.16 -3.24
N ASN A 100 8.56 15.26 -3.17
CA ASN A 100 9.15 14.77 -1.91
C ASN A 100 8.14 14.20 -0.88
N GLY A 101 7.08 13.56 -1.37
CA GLY A 101 6.15 12.81 -0.54
C GLY A 101 6.49 11.32 -0.57
N TYR A 102 6.28 10.64 0.55
CA TYR A 102 6.46 9.20 0.67
C TYR A 102 5.34 8.60 1.49
N SER A 103 4.74 7.52 1.01
CA SER A 103 3.72 6.79 1.74
C SER A 103 4.13 5.35 1.98
N ASN A 104 3.87 4.82 3.17
CA ASN A 104 4.06 3.39 3.47
C ASN A 104 2.89 2.87 4.29
N GLY A 105 2.48 1.63 4.04
CA GLY A 105 1.44 1.05 4.86
C GLY A 105 1.01 -0.35 4.46
N LYS A 106 -0.19 -0.73 4.89
CA LYS A 106 -0.69 -2.11 4.83
C LYS A 106 -1.86 -2.26 3.90
N ILE A 107 -1.85 -3.35 3.14
CA ILE A 107 -2.98 -3.83 2.37
C ILE A 107 -3.84 -4.67 3.32
N ILE A 108 -5.02 -4.16 3.65
CA ILE A 108 -5.94 -4.78 4.61
C ILE A 108 -6.81 -5.81 3.90
N SER A 109 -7.26 -5.49 2.68
CA SER A 109 -8.02 -6.36 1.79
C SER A 109 -7.84 -5.92 0.33
N PRO A 110 -8.37 -6.66 -0.66
CA PRO A 110 -8.35 -6.22 -2.06
C PRO A 110 -9.01 -4.85 -2.33
N ASP A 111 -9.83 -4.36 -1.39
CA ASP A 111 -10.60 -3.11 -1.52
C ASP A 111 -10.30 -2.11 -0.39
N GLU A 112 -9.29 -2.38 0.45
CA GLU A 112 -8.92 -1.51 1.57
C GLU A 112 -7.41 -1.53 1.85
N PHE A 113 -6.82 -0.35 2.00
CA PHE A 113 -5.48 -0.20 2.56
C PHE A 113 -5.33 1.06 3.41
N GLU A 114 -4.39 1.03 4.34
CA GLU A 114 -4.01 2.17 5.18
C GLU A 114 -2.59 2.60 4.84
N LEU A 115 -2.36 3.90 4.65
CA LEU A 115 -1.05 4.48 4.36
C LEU A 115 -0.69 5.51 5.42
N THR A 116 0.62 5.60 5.69
CA THR A 116 1.22 6.71 6.43
C THR A 116 2.00 7.57 5.45
N TYR A 117 1.55 8.81 5.26
CA TYR A 117 2.22 9.80 4.43
C TYR A 117 3.25 10.58 5.24
N LEU A 118 4.40 10.85 4.63
CA LEU A 118 5.49 11.65 5.15
C LEU A 118 5.96 12.62 4.07
N SER A 119 6.05 13.90 4.40
CA SER A 119 6.69 14.92 3.57
C SER A 119 7.62 15.78 4.41
N ASP A 120 8.85 15.89 3.94
CA ASP A 120 9.91 16.74 4.49
C ASP A 120 10.03 18.09 3.76
N ASN A 121 9.12 18.40 2.82
CA ASN A 121 9.00 19.76 2.29
C ASN A 121 8.70 20.75 3.40
N ASP A 122 8.98 22.04 3.18
CA ASP A 122 8.54 23.10 4.09
C ASP A 122 7.13 23.59 3.71
N PRO A 123 6.12 23.51 4.61
CA PRO A 123 6.19 22.93 5.95
C PRO A 123 6.06 21.41 5.96
N ILE A 124 6.74 20.75 6.90
CA ILE A 124 6.68 19.29 7.05
C ILE A 124 5.25 18.86 7.33
N SER A 125 4.86 17.70 6.81
CA SER A 125 3.58 17.09 7.13
C SER A 125 3.64 15.58 7.21
N VAL A 126 2.71 15.03 8.00
CA VAL A 126 2.48 13.59 8.14
C VAL A 126 0.99 13.34 8.13
N ALA A 127 0.55 12.23 7.54
CA ALA A 127 -0.86 11.83 7.57
C ALA A 127 -1.03 10.32 7.77
N ILE A 128 -2.20 9.93 8.27
CA ILE A 128 -2.69 8.54 8.22
C ILE A 128 -3.93 8.55 7.33
N ASP A 129 -3.84 7.85 6.21
CA ASP A 129 -4.86 7.76 5.18
C ASP A 129 -5.48 6.37 5.18
N LYS A 130 -6.81 6.30 5.10
CA LYS A 130 -7.52 5.05 4.81
C LYS A 130 -8.13 5.14 3.44
N PHE A 131 -7.83 4.17 2.59
CA PHE A 131 -8.33 4.12 1.22
C PHE A 131 -9.28 2.95 1.05
N TYR A 132 -10.44 3.26 0.49
CA TYR A 132 -11.45 2.31 0.07
C TYR A 132 -11.57 2.39 -1.46
N ARG A 133 -11.69 1.24 -2.10
CA ARG A 133 -11.91 1.17 -3.55
C ARG A 133 -13.27 1.81 -3.89
N ILE A 134 -13.29 2.65 -4.91
CA ILE A 134 -14.53 3.21 -5.45
C ILE A 134 -15.14 2.15 -6.37
N THR A 135 -16.25 1.56 -5.95
CA THR A 135 -17.09 0.72 -6.80
C THR A 135 -18.11 1.58 -7.53
N GLU A 136 -18.17 1.47 -8.86
CA GLU A 136 -19.31 2.03 -9.62
C GLU A 136 -20.59 1.26 -9.23
N ASN A 137 -21.64 2.00 -8.88
CA ASN A 137 -23.00 1.46 -8.69
C ASN A 137 -23.76 1.46 -10.02
#